data_AF-A0A2U3HC57-F1
#
_entry.id   AF-A0A2U3HC57-F1
#
_cell.length_a   1.000
_cell.length_b   1.000
_cell.length_c   1.000
_cell.angle_alpha   90.00
_cell.angle_beta   90.00
_cell.angle_gamma   90.00
#
_symmetry.space_group_name_H-M   'P 1'
#
loop_
_entity.id
_entity.type
_entity.pdbx_description
1 polymer ?
#
loop_
_entity_poly.entity_id
_entity_poly.type
_entity_poly.pdbx_seq_one_letter_code
_entity_poly.pdbx_strand_id
1 'polypeptide(L)'
;MAVIHRTTLEPTKLELLTAWLPSRPWYHGGAGEPRPARAGGFRLDDPRGEVGIEFMVVTDSSGAEPAAYLVPLTYRGAPLDGAEHALIGTAEHGVLGRRWVYDGCHDPVLVAETAALIEGRARAQAQNLTDTPDREVTRAHADEGPVPADFTTVVDTAEHTELSAPDGTVLRVLRTPRPAPDGPPLPEPGTSGHVSGAWELPDGTRAQGLFLVLRTPPRA
;
A
#
# COMPACT_ATOMS: atom_id res chain seq x y z
N MET A 1 5.27 -2.19 17.43
CA MET A 1 4.73 -0.82 17.21
C MET A 1 5.81 0.05 16.60
N ALA A 2 5.54 0.71 15.49
CA ALA A 2 6.49 1.55 14.79
C ALA A 2 6.51 2.97 15.39
N VAL A 3 7.71 3.46 15.73
CA VAL A 3 7.93 4.84 16.19
C VAL A 3 8.19 5.74 14.99
N ILE A 4 7.52 6.89 14.92
CA ILE A 4 7.77 7.89 13.88
C ILE A 4 8.86 8.84 14.35
N HIS A 5 10.04 8.72 13.75
CA HIS A 5 11.11 9.69 13.96
C HIS A 5 10.88 10.93 13.09
N ARG A 6 10.88 12.11 13.71
CA ARG A 6 10.95 13.39 12.99
C ARG A 6 12.40 13.65 12.58
N THR A 7 12.78 13.13 11.42
CA THR A 7 14.15 13.23 10.86
C THR A 7 14.10 13.31 9.34
N THR A 8 15.26 13.56 8.72
CA THR A 8 15.44 13.49 7.27
C THR A 8 15.50 12.05 6.78
N LEU A 9 15.12 11.88 5.52
CA LEU A 9 15.29 10.68 4.71
C LEU A 9 15.83 11.11 3.35
N GLU A 10 17.01 10.63 2.96
CA GLU A 10 17.71 11.07 1.75
C GLU A 10 18.15 9.87 0.89
N PRO A 11 17.65 9.71 -0.35
CA PRO A 11 16.57 10.50 -0.97
C PRO A 11 15.25 10.40 -0.21
N THR A 12 14.39 11.39 -0.40
CA THR A 12 13.03 11.37 0.14
C THR A 12 12.21 10.27 -0.53
N LYS A 13 11.12 9.84 0.12
CA LYS A 13 10.20 8.85 -0.44
C LYS A 13 9.65 9.30 -1.80
N LEU A 14 9.33 10.58 -1.95
CA LEU A 14 8.79 11.12 -3.20
C LEU A 14 9.82 11.09 -4.32
N GLU A 15 11.09 11.41 -4.05
CA GLU A 15 12.17 11.30 -5.05
C GLU A 15 12.39 9.85 -5.50
N LEU A 16 12.37 8.89 -4.56
CA LEU A 16 12.42 7.47 -4.90
C LEU A 16 11.24 7.06 -5.79
N LEU A 17 10.02 7.53 -5.47
CA LEU A 17 8.83 7.23 -6.27
C LEU A 17 8.85 7.93 -7.63
N THR A 18 9.39 9.15 -7.74
CA THR A 18 9.56 9.84 -9.03
C THR A 18 10.38 8.99 -10.01
N ALA A 19 11.46 8.36 -9.54
CA ALA A 19 12.27 7.48 -10.39
C ALA A 19 11.59 6.13 -10.68
N TRP A 20 10.86 5.59 -9.70
CA TRP A 20 10.34 4.22 -9.77
C TRP A 20 8.99 4.10 -10.50
N LEU A 21 8.06 5.04 -10.31
CA LEU A 21 6.69 4.98 -10.85
C LEU A 21 6.64 4.72 -12.37
N PRO A 22 7.44 5.38 -13.24
CA PRO A 22 7.41 5.16 -14.69
C PRO A 22 7.73 3.74 -15.13
N SER A 23 8.36 2.94 -14.26
CA SER A 23 8.70 1.55 -14.57
C SER A 23 7.55 0.57 -14.33
N ARG A 24 6.42 1.03 -13.79
CA ARG A 24 5.28 0.18 -13.39
C ARG A 24 4.19 0.18 -14.47
N PRO A 25 3.56 -0.98 -14.77
CA PRO A 25 2.57 -1.07 -15.84
C PRO A 25 1.22 -0.43 -15.48
N TRP A 26 0.95 -0.18 -14.21
CA TRP A 26 -0.24 0.54 -13.72
C TRP A 26 -0.03 2.06 -13.62
N TYR A 27 1.18 2.55 -13.89
CA TYR A 27 1.45 3.97 -13.92
C TYR A 27 1.03 4.55 -15.28
N HIS A 28 0.12 5.51 -15.25
CA HIS A 28 -0.48 6.16 -16.43
C HIS A 28 -0.15 7.65 -16.47
N GLY A 29 1.03 8.04 -15.99
CA GLY A 29 1.46 9.43 -16.02
C GLY A 29 1.67 9.98 -17.43
N GLY A 30 1.81 11.31 -17.53
CA GLY A 30 2.02 11.99 -18.80
C GLY A 30 3.41 11.79 -19.40
N ALA A 31 3.69 12.48 -20.51
CA ALA A 31 5.01 12.46 -21.15
C ALA A 31 6.12 13.17 -20.33
N GLY A 32 5.74 13.89 -19.28
CA GLY A 32 6.67 14.57 -18.37
C GLY A 32 7.16 13.68 -17.23
N GLU A 33 8.16 14.16 -16.50
CA GLU A 33 8.64 13.51 -15.27
C GLU A 33 7.53 13.50 -14.20
N PRO A 34 7.35 12.39 -13.45
CA PRO A 34 6.37 12.32 -12.37
C PRO A 34 6.61 13.40 -11.31
N ARG A 35 5.52 13.98 -10.80
CA ARG A 35 5.53 14.96 -9.71
C ARG A 35 4.63 14.47 -8.57
N PRO A 36 4.96 13.33 -7.93
CA PRO A 36 4.14 12.79 -6.87
C PRO A 36 4.15 13.73 -5.65
N ALA A 37 2.96 14.11 -5.21
CA ALA A 37 2.72 14.75 -3.93
C ALA A 37 2.03 13.75 -2.99
N ARG A 38 2.38 13.77 -1.72
CA ARG A 38 1.72 12.91 -0.73
C ARG A 38 0.28 13.37 -0.53
N ALA A 39 -0.67 12.43 -0.64
CA ALA A 39 -2.11 12.69 -0.54
C ALA A 39 -2.77 11.96 0.64
N GLY A 40 -2.13 10.93 1.18
CA GLY A 40 -2.65 10.19 2.32
C GLY A 40 -2.00 8.83 2.48
N GLY A 41 -2.74 7.93 3.12
CA GLY A 41 -2.27 6.59 3.43
C GLY A 41 -2.29 6.27 4.91
N PHE A 42 -1.78 5.10 5.26
CA PHE A 42 -1.77 4.58 6.62
C PHE A 42 -0.54 3.69 6.84
N ARG A 43 -0.34 3.23 8.07
CA ARG A 43 0.74 2.33 8.44
C ARG A 43 0.18 1.06 9.09
N LEU A 44 0.99 0.02 9.04
CA LEU A 44 0.81 -1.17 9.87
C LEU A 44 2.04 -1.35 10.76
N ASP A 45 1.83 -2.02 11.89
CA ASP A 45 2.90 -2.36 12.81
C ASP A 45 3.44 -3.74 12.47
N ASP A 46 4.74 -3.87 12.25
CA ASP A 46 5.40 -5.17 12.27
C ASP A 46 5.38 -5.72 13.71
N PRO A 47 4.83 -6.94 13.95
CA PRO A 47 4.85 -7.58 15.26
C PRO A 47 6.25 -7.76 15.84
N ARG A 48 7.28 -7.88 14.99
CA ARG A 48 8.68 -7.99 15.40
C ARG A 48 9.39 -6.64 15.51
N GLY A 49 8.81 -5.58 14.94
CA GLY A 49 9.36 -4.22 14.99
C GLY A 49 10.59 -3.98 14.11
N GLU A 50 10.88 -4.86 13.15
CA GLU A 50 12.07 -4.82 12.30
C GLU A 50 11.81 -4.12 10.96
N VAL A 51 10.57 -4.20 10.46
CA VAL A 51 10.15 -3.66 9.17
C VAL A 51 9.18 -2.49 9.37
N GLY A 52 9.51 -1.34 8.78
CA GLY A 52 8.53 -0.26 8.66
C GLY A 52 7.53 -0.60 7.55
N ILE A 53 6.23 -0.56 7.82
CA ILE A 53 5.16 -0.87 6.86
C ILE A 53 4.30 0.38 6.63
N GLU A 54 4.11 0.77 5.38
CA GLU A 54 3.30 1.93 5.01
C GLU A 54 2.53 1.67 3.72
N PHE A 55 1.28 2.11 3.66
CA PHE A 55 0.52 2.25 2.44
C PHE A 55 0.41 3.73 2.15
N MET A 56 1.16 4.24 1.17
CA MET A 56 1.16 5.65 0.83
C MET A 56 0.25 5.91 -0.36
N VAL A 57 -0.63 6.91 -0.25
CA VAL A 57 -1.30 7.48 -1.43
C VAL A 57 -0.51 8.70 -1.88
N VAL A 58 -0.11 8.71 -3.14
CA VAL A 58 0.46 9.88 -3.82
C VAL A 58 -0.45 10.32 -4.94
N THR A 59 -0.53 11.63 -5.18
CA THR A 59 -1.16 12.19 -6.36
C THR A 59 -0.07 12.72 -7.28
N ASP A 60 -0.04 12.23 -8.52
CA ASP A 60 0.80 12.78 -9.56
C ASP A 60 -0.02 13.73 -10.43
N SER A 61 0.51 14.94 -10.62
CA SER A 61 -0.10 15.99 -11.45
C SER A 61 0.70 16.26 -12.74
N SER A 62 1.55 15.32 -13.16
CA SER A 62 2.34 15.44 -14.39
C SER A 62 1.51 15.18 -15.67
N GLY A 63 0.39 14.45 -15.54
CA GLY A 63 -0.53 14.10 -16.62
C GLY A 63 -1.54 15.19 -16.96
N ALA A 64 -2.43 14.89 -17.92
CA ALA A 64 -3.52 15.79 -18.29
C ALA A 64 -4.51 16.03 -17.14
N GLU A 65 -4.75 15.00 -16.33
CA GLU A 65 -5.54 15.05 -15.12
C GLU A 65 -4.72 14.47 -13.96
N PRO A 66 -4.86 14.99 -12.72
CA PRO A 66 -4.20 14.41 -11.56
C PRO A 66 -4.63 12.96 -11.30
N ALA A 67 -3.67 12.06 -11.09
CA ALA A 67 -3.92 10.64 -10.83
C ALA A 67 -3.43 10.23 -9.44
N ALA A 68 -4.25 9.50 -8.69
CA ALA A 68 -3.88 8.94 -7.41
C ALA A 68 -3.28 7.53 -7.57
N TYR A 69 -2.20 7.27 -6.84
CA TYR A 69 -1.53 5.97 -6.78
C TYR A 69 -1.37 5.50 -5.34
N LEU A 70 -1.77 4.25 -5.08
CA LEU A 70 -1.51 3.55 -3.82
C LEU A 70 -0.21 2.75 -3.92
N VAL A 71 0.73 3.04 -3.04
CA VAL A 71 2.04 2.40 -2.99
C VAL A 71 2.28 1.79 -1.61
N PRO A 72 2.12 0.46 -1.45
CA PRO A 72 2.62 -0.26 -0.29
C PRO A 72 4.15 -0.25 -0.29
N LEU A 73 4.74 0.15 0.82
CA LEU A 73 6.17 0.34 1.02
C LEU A 73 6.62 -0.41 2.26
N THR A 74 7.73 -1.12 2.15
CA THR A 74 8.48 -1.59 3.32
C THR A 74 9.83 -0.91 3.44
N TYR A 75 10.23 -0.67 4.69
CA TYR A 75 11.52 -0.07 5.05
C TYR A 75 12.30 -1.06 5.90
N ARG A 76 13.38 -1.62 5.34
CA ARG A 76 14.22 -2.61 6.01
C ARG A 76 15.58 -2.05 6.39
N GLY A 77 16.16 -2.56 7.47
CA GLY A 77 17.52 -2.24 7.91
C GLY A 77 18.63 -3.01 7.21
N ALA A 78 18.28 -3.95 6.34
CA ALA A 78 19.18 -4.72 5.49
C ALA A 78 18.46 -5.08 4.17
N PRO A 79 19.18 -5.47 3.11
CA PRO A 79 18.57 -6.01 1.91
C PRO A 79 17.66 -7.22 2.23
N LEU A 80 16.57 -7.37 1.47
CA LEU A 80 15.74 -8.55 1.45
C LEU A 80 16.18 -9.46 0.28
N ASP A 81 16.72 -10.62 0.62
CA ASP A 81 17.18 -11.62 -0.34
C ASP A 81 16.03 -12.09 -1.24
N GLY A 82 16.26 -12.12 -2.56
CA GLY A 82 15.29 -12.60 -3.55
C GLY A 82 14.18 -11.60 -3.90
N ALA A 83 14.25 -10.37 -3.39
CA ALA A 83 13.33 -9.28 -3.71
C ALA A 83 14.02 -8.11 -4.43
N GLU A 84 15.17 -8.35 -5.08
CA GLU A 84 15.95 -7.31 -5.75
C GLU A 84 15.15 -6.62 -6.86
N HIS A 85 14.27 -7.34 -7.55
CA HIS A 85 13.37 -6.81 -8.58
C HIS A 85 12.31 -5.85 -8.03
N ALA A 86 12.04 -5.92 -6.72
CA ALA A 86 11.06 -5.08 -6.01
C ALA A 86 11.72 -3.92 -5.26
N LEU A 87 13.05 -3.79 -5.31
CA LEU A 87 13.75 -2.68 -4.68
C LEU A 87 13.40 -1.37 -5.41
N ILE A 88 12.79 -0.43 -4.67
CA ILE A 88 12.52 0.93 -5.16
C ILE A 88 13.80 1.75 -5.07
N GLY A 89 14.54 1.61 -3.98
CA GLY A 89 15.84 2.23 -3.79
C GLY A 89 16.33 2.14 -2.35
N THR A 90 17.41 2.85 -2.05
CA THR A 90 17.91 2.99 -0.69
C THR A 90 17.93 4.44 -0.26
N ALA A 91 17.69 4.71 1.02
CA ALA A 91 17.73 6.03 1.59
C ALA A 91 18.41 6.04 2.96
N GLU A 92 19.13 7.10 3.28
CA GLU A 92 19.72 7.35 4.58
C GLU A 92 18.69 8.00 5.51
N HIS A 93 18.33 7.30 6.59
CA HIS A 93 17.43 7.82 7.62
C HIS A 93 18.25 8.38 8.79
N GLY A 94 18.06 9.66 9.13
CA GLY A 94 18.94 10.34 10.10
C GLY A 94 19.01 9.73 11.52
N VAL A 95 18.09 8.83 11.88
CA VAL A 95 18.12 8.08 13.15
C VAL A 95 18.42 6.59 12.98
N LEU A 96 18.00 5.98 11.87
CA LEU A 96 18.05 4.53 11.69
C LEU A 96 19.22 4.12 10.78
N GLY A 97 19.92 5.08 10.17
CA GLY A 97 20.91 4.84 9.14
C GLY A 97 20.25 4.37 7.83
N ARG A 98 21.04 3.74 6.96
CA ARG A 98 20.59 3.25 5.66
C ARG A 98 19.37 2.35 5.76
N ARG A 99 18.39 2.60 4.89
CA ARG A 99 17.16 1.83 4.73
C ARG A 99 17.04 1.35 3.29
N TRP A 100 16.57 0.13 3.11
CA TRP A 100 16.16 -0.42 1.82
C TRP A 100 14.65 -0.30 1.70
N VAL A 101 14.20 0.36 0.65
CA VAL A 101 12.79 0.64 0.39
C VAL A 101 12.31 -0.27 -0.73
N TYR A 102 11.31 -1.09 -0.45
CA TYR A 102 10.76 -2.06 -1.40
C TYR A 102 9.31 -1.75 -1.73
N ASP A 103 8.88 -2.18 -2.92
CA ASP A 103 7.47 -2.37 -3.20
C ASP A 103 6.93 -3.50 -2.33
N GLY A 104 6.14 -3.14 -1.32
CA GLY A 104 5.81 -4.03 -0.23
C GLY A 104 4.90 -5.19 -0.62
N CYS A 105 4.31 -5.19 -1.82
CA CYS A 105 3.63 -6.36 -2.39
C CYS A 105 4.53 -7.59 -2.51
N HIS A 106 5.86 -7.40 -2.54
CA HIS A 106 6.85 -8.48 -2.58
C HIS A 106 7.52 -8.74 -1.22
N ASP A 107 7.11 -8.04 -0.16
CA ASP A 107 7.65 -8.23 1.18
C ASP A 107 6.72 -9.11 2.03
N PRO A 108 7.16 -10.28 2.50
CA PRO A 108 6.31 -11.20 3.24
C PRO A 108 5.75 -10.61 4.54
N VAL A 109 6.44 -9.62 5.14
CA VAL A 109 5.95 -8.97 6.36
C VAL A 109 4.76 -8.07 6.05
N LEU A 110 4.81 -7.27 4.97
CA LEU A 110 3.66 -6.46 4.58
C LEU A 110 2.48 -7.34 4.17
N VAL A 111 2.74 -8.40 3.41
CA VAL A 111 1.69 -9.34 2.98
C VAL A 111 0.98 -9.97 4.18
N ALA A 112 1.74 -10.48 5.16
CA ALA A 112 1.18 -11.06 6.38
C ALA A 112 0.36 -10.04 7.20
N GLU A 113 0.86 -8.82 7.37
CA GLU A 113 0.13 -7.78 8.11
C GLU A 113 -1.10 -7.26 7.35
N THR A 114 -1.09 -7.34 6.02
CA THR A 114 -2.26 -7.02 5.19
C THR A 114 -3.38 -8.05 5.38
N ALA A 115 -3.03 -9.34 5.37
CA ALA A 115 -3.97 -10.41 5.71
C ALA A 115 -4.52 -10.22 7.14
N ALA A 116 -3.64 -9.91 8.10
CA ALA A 116 -4.02 -9.62 9.48
C ALA A 116 -4.95 -8.40 9.60
N LEU A 117 -4.76 -7.35 8.79
CA LEU A 117 -5.64 -6.18 8.75
C LEU A 117 -7.04 -6.54 8.26
N ILE A 118 -7.13 -7.33 7.18
CA ILE A 118 -8.41 -7.79 6.62
C ILE A 118 -9.16 -8.67 7.63
N GLU A 119 -8.44 -9.53 8.37
CA GLU A 119 -9.00 -10.34 9.47
C GLU A 119 -9.31 -9.52 10.73
N GLY A 120 -8.75 -8.31 10.86
CA GLY A 120 -8.92 -7.43 12.01
C GLY A 120 -8.03 -7.77 13.20
N ARG A 121 -7.00 -8.59 12.98
CA ARG A 121 -5.93 -8.87 13.94
C ARG A 121 -4.88 -7.77 13.97
N ALA A 122 -4.67 -7.07 12.86
CA ALA A 122 -3.86 -5.86 12.79
C ALA A 122 -4.74 -4.62 12.67
N ARG A 123 -4.21 -3.46 13.04
CA ARG A 123 -4.92 -2.18 13.03
C ARG A 123 -4.14 -1.16 12.21
N ALA A 124 -4.85 -0.43 11.36
CA ALA A 124 -4.29 0.70 10.65
C ALA A 124 -3.91 1.82 11.62
N GLN A 125 -2.69 2.35 11.47
CA GLN A 125 -2.15 3.46 12.23
C GLN A 125 -2.05 4.71 11.35
N ALA A 126 -2.27 5.87 11.94
CA ALA A 126 -2.15 7.16 11.30
C ALA A 126 -0.73 7.35 10.76
N GLN A 127 -0.64 7.79 9.51
CA GLN A 127 0.61 7.81 8.77
C GLN A 127 1.69 8.74 9.37
N ASN A 128 1.29 9.76 10.13
CA ASN A 128 2.14 10.83 10.68
C ASN A 128 2.20 10.89 12.21
N LEU A 129 1.42 10.07 12.90
CA LEU A 129 1.32 10.09 14.36
C LEU A 129 1.74 8.72 14.92
N THR A 130 2.52 8.74 15.99
CA THR A 130 2.90 7.50 16.68
C THR A 130 1.73 7.00 17.51
N ASP A 131 1.52 5.69 17.55
CA ASP A 131 0.52 5.02 18.40
C ASP A 131 -0.89 5.63 18.29
N THR A 132 -1.25 6.05 17.08
CA THR A 132 -2.53 6.69 16.83
C THR A 132 -3.25 5.89 15.76
N PRO A 133 -4.35 5.21 16.08
CA PRO A 133 -5.13 4.50 15.08
C PRO A 133 -5.67 5.41 14.00
N ASP A 134 -5.60 4.95 12.75
CA ASP A 134 -6.30 5.59 11.65
C ASP A 134 -7.78 5.17 11.65
N ARG A 135 -8.68 6.15 11.73
CA ARG A 135 -10.13 5.91 11.76
C ARG A 135 -10.78 6.05 10.39
N GLU A 136 -10.05 6.57 9.40
CA GLU A 136 -10.53 6.68 8.02
C GLU A 136 -10.24 5.39 7.23
N VAL A 137 -9.39 4.51 7.77
CA VAL A 137 -9.18 3.17 7.22
C VAL A 137 -10.21 2.21 7.80
N THR A 138 -11.02 1.62 6.93
CA THR A 138 -12.03 0.62 7.29
C THR A 138 -11.80 -0.68 6.57
N ARG A 139 -12.25 -1.79 7.17
CA ARG A 139 -12.12 -3.13 6.61
C ARG A 139 -13.43 -3.89 6.78
N ALA A 140 -13.70 -4.81 5.86
CA ALA A 140 -14.74 -5.83 6.03
C ALA A 140 -14.24 -7.18 5.54
N HIS A 141 -14.75 -8.26 6.13
CA HIS A 141 -14.45 -9.64 5.73
C HIS A 141 -15.68 -10.51 5.99
N ALA A 142 -16.28 -11.04 4.93
CA ALA A 142 -17.58 -11.72 4.95
C ALA A 142 -17.50 -13.16 5.47
N ASP A 143 -16.39 -13.87 5.19
CA ASP A 143 -16.28 -15.31 5.44
C ASP A 143 -15.75 -15.66 6.84
N GLU A 144 -15.29 -14.66 7.61
CA GLU A 144 -14.62 -14.76 8.93
C GLU A 144 -13.52 -15.85 9.05
N GLY A 145 -13.11 -16.44 7.93
CA GLY A 145 -12.06 -17.45 7.85
C GLY A 145 -10.65 -16.86 7.87
N PRO A 146 -9.61 -17.71 7.95
CA PRO A 146 -8.23 -17.24 7.83
C PRO A 146 -7.98 -16.72 6.40
N VAL A 147 -7.28 -15.60 6.29
CA VAL A 147 -6.74 -15.09 5.04
C VAL A 147 -5.31 -15.65 4.91
N PRO A 148 -4.95 -16.30 3.80
CA PRO A 148 -3.59 -16.78 3.58
C PRO A 148 -2.57 -15.65 3.74
N ALA A 149 -1.39 -15.98 4.26
CA ALA A 149 -0.24 -15.06 4.28
C ALA A 149 0.82 -15.46 3.25
N ASP A 150 0.67 -16.64 2.64
CA ASP A 150 1.57 -17.24 1.66
C ASP A 150 1.10 -16.98 0.22
N PHE A 151 1.00 -15.70 -0.14
CA PHE A 151 0.80 -15.34 -1.53
C PHE A 151 2.10 -15.55 -2.32
N THR A 152 2.14 -16.61 -3.13
CA THR A 152 3.35 -17.07 -3.83
C THR A 152 3.59 -16.38 -5.16
N THR A 153 2.56 -15.79 -5.75
CA THR A 153 2.62 -15.15 -7.06
C THR A 153 2.20 -13.70 -6.93
N VAL A 154 2.98 -12.79 -7.52
CA VAL A 154 2.71 -11.34 -7.52
C VAL A 154 2.80 -10.84 -8.96
N VAL A 155 1.71 -10.31 -9.49
CA VAL A 155 1.60 -9.86 -10.88
C VAL A 155 1.04 -8.45 -10.93
N ASP A 156 1.78 -7.53 -11.54
CA ASP A 156 1.26 -6.22 -11.86
C ASP A 156 0.36 -6.25 -13.11
N THR A 157 -0.78 -5.58 -13.02
CA THR A 157 -1.69 -5.32 -14.14
C THR A 157 -1.69 -3.82 -14.48
N ALA A 158 -2.59 -3.38 -15.35
CA ALA A 158 -2.77 -1.97 -15.66
C ALA A 158 -3.42 -1.14 -14.53
N GLU A 159 -4.04 -1.76 -13.53
CA GLU A 159 -4.76 -1.01 -12.47
C GLU A 159 -4.43 -1.47 -11.04
N HIS A 160 -3.95 -2.70 -10.88
CA HIS A 160 -3.69 -3.31 -9.58
C HIS A 160 -2.53 -4.30 -9.62
N THR A 161 -1.99 -4.63 -8.45
CA THR A 161 -1.12 -5.78 -8.26
C THR A 161 -1.96 -6.93 -7.71
N GLU A 162 -1.91 -8.08 -8.35
CA GLU A 162 -2.59 -9.30 -7.93
C GLU A 162 -1.61 -10.21 -7.19
N LEU A 163 -1.95 -10.59 -5.96
CA LEU A 163 -1.25 -11.55 -5.14
C LEU A 163 -2.11 -12.81 -5.07
N SER A 164 -1.56 -13.96 -5.50
CA SER A 164 -2.29 -15.24 -5.54
C SER A 164 -1.69 -16.24 -4.55
N ALA A 165 -2.55 -16.85 -3.73
CA ALA A 165 -2.21 -17.93 -2.80
C ALA A 165 -2.50 -19.31 -3.42
N PRO A 166 -1.85 -20.39 -2.96
CA PRO A 166 -2.03 -21.74 -3.50
C PRO A 166 -3.45 -22.30 -3.38
N ASP A 167 -4.23 -21.82 -2.41
CA ASP A 167 -5.63 -22.22 -2.20
C ASP A 167 -6.61 -21.54 -3.17
N GLY A 168 -6.12 -20.68 -4.08
CA GLY A 168 -6.91 -19.92 -5.04
C GLY A 168 -7.38 -18.57 -4.50
N THR A 169 -7.04 -18.20 -3.26
CA THR A 169 -7.32 -16.87 -2.72
C THR A 169 -6.48 -15.82 -3.45
N VAL A 170 -7.12 -14.70 -3.77
CA VAL A 170 -6.52 -13.58 -4.49
C VAL A 170 -6.69 -12.30 -3.70
N LEU A 171 -5.58 -11.62 -3.42
CA LEU A 171 -5.54 -10.27 -2.87
C LEU A 171 -5.13 -9.29 -3.97
N ARG A 172 -5.98 -8.31 -4.24
CA ARG A 172 -5.70 -7.21 -5.16
C ARG A 172 -5.36 -5.95 -4.39
N VAL A 173 -4.18 -5.40 -4.67
CA VAL A 173 -3.78 -4.06 -4.24
C VAL A 173 -4.14 -3.10 -5.36
N LEU A 174 -5.17 -2.29 -5.16
CA LEU A 174 -5.66 -1.33 -6.15
C LEU A 174 -4.68 -0.15 -6.25
N ARG A 175 -3.75 -0.25 -7.21
CA ARG A 175 -2.66 0.71 -7.42
C ARG A 175 -3.16 2.06 -7.89
N THR A 176 -4.29 2.08 -8.61
CA THR A 176 -4.98 3.30 -9.05
C THR A 176 -6.32 3.44 -8.32
N PRO A 177 -6.34 3.79 -7.02
CA PRO A 177 -7.58 3.92 -6.27
C PRO A 177 -8.47 5.00 -6.89
N ARG A 178 -9.77 4.71 -7.00
CA ARG A 178 -10.77 5.64 -7.53
C ARG A 178 -11.63 6.19 -6.39
N PRO A 179 -11.94 7.50 -6.38
CA PRO A 179 -12.92 8.04 -5.45
C PRO A 179 -14.26 7.31 -5.62
N ALA A 180 -14.85 6.87 -4.51
CA ALA A 180 -16.20 6.35 -4.51
C ALA A 180 -17.19 7.51 -4.69
N PRO A 181 -18.12 7.45 -5.66
CA PRO A 181 -19.18 8.44 -5.78
C PRO A 181 -20.19 8.23 -4.64
N ASP A 182 -20.26 9.20 -3.72
CA ASP A 182 -21.20 9.31 -2.59
C ASP A 182 -21.41 8.05 -1.73
N GLY A 183 -20.90 8.08 -0.50
CA GLY A 183 -21.07 7.01 0.50
C GLY A 183 -19.84 6.10 0.65
N PRO A 184 -19.90 5.09 1.54
CA PRO A 184 -18.78 4.19 1.76
C PRO A 184 -18.50 3.37 0.49
N PRO A 185 -17.22 3.17 0.12
CA PRO A 185 -16.85 2.41 -1.08
C PRO A 185 -17.41 0.99 -1.00
N LEU A 186 -18.19 0.61 -2.02
CA LEU A 186 -18.78 -0.73 -2.12
C LEU A 186 -17.91 -1.61 -3.02
N PRO A 187 -17.46 -2.79 -2.54
CA PRO A 187 -16.74 -3.72 -3.38
C PRO A 187 -17.66 -4.41 -4.39
N GLU A 188 -17.06 -4.90 -5.48
CA GLU A 188 -17.79 -5.68 -6.48
C GLU A 188 -18.36 -6.98 -5.91
N PRO A 189 -19.46 -7.51 -6.47
CA PRO A 189 -19.98 -8.84 -6.13
C PRO A 189 -18.89 -9.93 -6.18
N GLY A 190 -18.94 -10.85 -5.22
CA GLY A 190 -17.93 -11.90 -5.06
C GLY A 190 -16.63 -11.45 -4.37
N THR A 191 -16.64 -10.27 -3.74
CA THR A 191 -15.56 -9.84 -2.82
C THR A 191 -15.80 -10.44 -1.44
N SER A 192 -14.82 -11.20 -0.96
CA SER A 192 -14.85 -11.83 0.37
C SER A 192 -14.34 -10.90 1.46
N GLY A 193 -13.49 -9.93 1.12
CA GLY A 193 -13.05 -8.89 2.06
C GLY A 193 -12.45 -7.68 1.35
N HIS A 194 -12.37 -6.54 2.04
CA HIS A 194 -11.77 -5.33 1.50
C HIS A 194 -11.20 -4.43 2.59
N VAL A 195 -10.32 -3.53 2.16
CA VAL A 195 -9.88 -2.37 2.94
C VAL A 195 -10.09 -1.13 2.10
N SER A 196 -10.66 -0.10 2.72
CA SER A 196 -10.80 1.24 2.16
C SER A 196 -10.08 2.26 3.01
N GLY A 197 -9.72 3.37 2.41
CA GLY A 197 -9.14 4.51 3.10
C GLY A 197 -9.42 5.81 2.38
N ALA A 198 -8.85 6.89 2.92
CA ALA A 198 -9.08 8.25 2.46
C ALA A 198 -7.79 8.95 2.04
N TRP A 199 -7.89 9.84 1.07
CA TRP A 199 -6.80 10.70 0.61
C TRP A 199 -7.33 12.07 0.20
N GLU A 200 -6.41 13.03 0.14
CA GLU A 200 -6.69 14.39 -0.28
C GLU A 200 -6.58 14.52 -1.80
N LEU A 201 -7.56 15.16 -2.42
CA LEU A 201 -7.52 15.54 -3.83
C LEU A 201 -6.79 16.88 -4.00
N PRO A 202 -6.32 17.23 -5.20
CA PRO A 202 -5.58 18.49 -5.44
C PRO A 202 -6.32 19.77 -5.06
N ASP A 203 -7.65 19.74 -5.02
CA ASP A 203 -8.50 20.87 -4.59
C ASP A 203 -8.68 20.94 -3.05
N GLY A 204 -8.02 20.06 -2.30
CA GLY A 204 -8.10 19.94 -0.85
C GLY A 204 -9.31 19.15 -0.34
N THR A 205 -10.17 18.63 -1.23
CA THR A 205 -11.28 17.78 -0.81
C THR A 205 -10.81 16.39 -0.40
N ARG A 206 -11.57 15.73 0.49
CA ARG A 206 -11.27 14.36 0.93
C ARG A 206 -12.03 13.36 0.07
N ALA A 207 -11.29 12.49 -0.60
CA ALA A 207 -11.82 11.32 -1.29
C ALA A 207 -11.68 10.07 -0.42
N GLN A 208 -12.57 9.11 -0.63
CA GLN A 208 -12.51 7.76 -0.07
C GLN A 208 -12.65 6.72 -1.17
N GLY A 209 -12.06 5.55 -0.99
CA GLY A 209 -12.08 4.50 -2.00
C GLY A 209 -11.50 3.19 -1.49
N LEU A 210 -11.65 2.14 -2.30
CA LEU A 210 -11.05 0.84 -2.01
C LEU A 210 -9.54 0.90 -2.25
N PHE A 211 -8.78 0.30 -1.34
CA PHE A 211 -7.34 0.10 -1.45
C PHE A 211 -7.01 -1.38 -1.70
N LEU A 212 -7.72 -2.27 -1.02
CA LEU A 212 -7.49 -3.72 -1.08
C LEU A 212 -8.79 -4.46 -1.31
N VAL A 213 -8.75 -5.51 -2.12
CA VAL A 213 -9.88 -6.41 -2.38
C VAL A 213 -9.39 -7.85 -2.27
N LEU A 214 -10.06 -8.65 -1.43
CA LEU A 214 -9.83 -10.07 -1.25
C LEU A 214 -10.94 -10.87 -1.92
N ARG A 215 -10.57 -11.88 -2.70
CA ARG A 215 -11.49 -12.85 -3.28
C ARG A 215 -11.03 -14.24 -2.91
N THR A 216 -11.93 -15.02 -2.32
CA THR A 216 -11.71 -16.44 -2.07
C THR A 216 -12.49 -17.27 -3.09
N PRO A 217 -12.01 -18.45 -3.47
CA PRO A 217 -12.80 -19.34 -4.30
C PRO A 217 -14.10 -19.74 -3.57
N PRO A 218 -15.16 -20.12 -4.30
CA PRO A 218 -16.37 -20.64 -3.69
C PRO A 218 -16.05 -21.86 -2.82
N ARG A 219 -16.65 -21.94 -1.63
CA ARG A 219 -16.60 -23.18 -0.84
C ARG A 219 -17.35 -24.28 -1.60
N ALA A 220 -16.69 -25.42 -1.77
CA ALA A 220 -17.26 -26.62 -2.38
C ALA A 220 -18.38 -27.24 -1.52
#